data_AF-A0A328A3Z4-F1
#
_entry.id   AF-A0A328A3Z4-F1
#
_cell.length_a   1.000
_cell.length_b   1.000
_cell.length_c   1.000
_cell.angle_alpha   90.00
_cell.angle_beta   90.00
_cell.angle_gamma   90.00
#
_symmetry.space_group_name_H-M   'P 1'
#
loop_
_entity.id
_entity.type
_entity.pdbx_description
1 polymer ?
#
loop_
_entity_poly.entity_id
_entity_poly.type
_entity_poly.pdbx_seq_one_letter_code
_entity_poly.pdbx_strand_id
1 'polypeptide(L)'
;MEKYKIHKAFIISNQELENEHVPIKIALNNDYHLYISEDIIFESYINNEDAVHLLGYAIDITQPNDSTFHILKGILHETLSSKSHYVNMLNGSFVIIKVKDGSIELFSDAAGFRSPYYTLDLNVVSSHDKLIGDLLNKKKKYQRINALDYSRYEDVYKLVPSLKLTLGSGTERIFPNPDLIHHRYQEILSEMKKHVKNLNASLSERDNKLLVGITGGIDSKCTLALSKSLGNRINTFTYMKDIYGIQDKRARQIYKNDKMIVNRLIKNINIDHEFIEFNVNDVDEEYSKDMFEWTGTTFNHPIAEKFEKKYAKEVEDVFQFRSVIFSNAKFDYPKEYLHKNLSFQDIYEHIHHKQLQDISFEKAIQLTHEYFERTQTNIETNNIIELLDIIHIDSRMGNWHNQLVKETDRVMDFFNYLNDRKTLNLLLHLPHEIRMYNLFHKDLINTYWPILNFFEDNGSGTLYDYERNEILHTIAAHGGIINETNMDFDLDEEMYVLIPKVNLKDTQKLKYKVDIKREEDGLLFSTYTNPKGKNYISVKISEGNQEQLIDIVDLSNGYKLLSNKLYEIEIIYHKPTTTSSWIKAGTLYMK
;
A
#
# COMPACT_ATOMS: atom_id res chain seq x y z
N MET A 1 0.98 14.84 -32.07
CA MET A 1 1.23 14.83 -30.62
C MET A 1 2.50 15.62 -30.45
N GLU A 2 2.49 16.90 -30.09
CA GLU A 2 1.95 17.46 -28.85
C GLU A 2 1.19 18.77 -29.14
N LYS A 3 -0.10 18.82 -28.82
CA LYS A 3 -0.88 20.07 -28.92
C LYS A 3 -0.77 20.89 -27.62
N TYR A 4 -0.39 20.26 -26.50
CA TYR A 4 -0.15 20.89 -25.20
C TYR A 4 0.75 19.97 -24.34
N LYS A 5 1.58 20.57 -23.46
CA LYS A 5 2.58 19.86 -22.65
C LYS A 5 2.05 19.35 -21.31
N ILE A 6 1.03 20.01 -20.76
CA ILE A 6 0.39 19.63 -19.49
C ILE A 6 -0.93 18.95 -19.83
N HIS A 7 -1.04 17.67 -19.47
CA HIS A 7 -2.16 16.81 -19.80
C HIS A 7 -3.21 16.79 -18.69
N LYS A 8 -4.47 16.53 -19.08
CA LYS A 8 -5.62 16.49 -18.16
C LYS A 8 -5.66 17.72 -17.24
N ALA A 9 -5.28 18.86 -17.82
CA ALA A 9 -5.13 20.13 -17.14
C ALA A 9 -6.47 20.85 -17.05
N PHE A 10 -6.63 21.60 -15.95
CA PHE A 10 -7.66 22.61 -15.79
C PHE A 10 -7.20 23.76 -14.90
N ILE A 11 -7.84 24.92 -15.06
CA ILE A 11 -7.75 26.09 -14.19
C ILE A 11 -9.15 26.67 -14.00
N ILE A 12 -9.51 27.06 -12.78
CA ILE A 12 -10.66 27.92 -12.48
C ILE A 12 -10.10 29.26 -12.04
N SER A 13 -10.56 30.34 -12.67
CA SER A 13 -10.11 31.70 -12.35
C SER A 13 -11.20 32.72 -12.63
N ASN A 14 -11.16 33.82 -11.87
CA ASN A 14 -11.92 35.02 -12.15
C ASN A 14 -11.21 35.99 -13.12
N GLN A 15 -10.04 35.61 -13.63
CA GLN A 15 -9.31 36.33 -14.66
C GLN A 15 -9.55 35.68 -16.02
N GLU A 16 -9.57 36.51 -17.06
CA GLU A 16 -9.57 36.03 -18.44
C GLU A 16 -8.21 35.43 -18.76
N LEU A 17 -8.17 34.17 -19.21
CA LEU A 17 -6.95 33.44 -19.47
C LEU A 17 -6.83 33.07 -20.95
N GLU A 18 -5.67 33.35 -21.53
CA GLU A 18 -5.21 32.72 -22.76
C GLU A 18 -4.05 31.81 -22.41
N ASN A 19 -4.26 30.48 -22.47
CA ASN A 19 -3.24 29.49 -22.15
C ASN A 19 -3.37 28.28 -23.07
N GLU A 20 -2.28 27.94 -23.78
CA GLU A 20 -2.26 26.85 -24.76
C GLU A 20 -2.52 25.46 -24.16
N HIS A 21 -2.29 25.27 -22.85
CA HIS A 21 -2.54 24.00 -22.17
C HIS A 21 -4.01 23.81 -21.75
N VAL A 22 -4.78 24.90 -21.66
CA VAL A 22 -6.19 24.87 -21.26
C VAL A 22 -7.06 25.74 -22.19
N PRO A 23 -7.11 25.41 -23.51
CA PRO A 23 -7.71 26.30 -24.50
C PRO A 23 -9.25 26.35 -24.47
N ILE A 24 -9.91 25.38 -23.83
CA ILE A 24 -11.38 25.31 -23.80
C ILE A 24 -11.88 26.10 -22.60
N LYS A 25 -12.70 27.13 -22.84
CA LYS A 25 -13.28 28.00 -21.82
C LYS A 25 -14.76 27.71 -21.59
N ILE A 26 -15.17 27.58 -20.33
CA ILE A 26 -16.54 27.34 -19.88
C ILE A 26 -16.88 28.36 -18.79
N ALA A 27 -17.99 29.07 -18.90
CA ALA A 27 -18.46 29.96 -17.84
C ALA A 27 -19.04 29.15 -16.68
N LEU A 28 -18.59 29.41 -15.45
CA LEU A 28 -19.17 28.83 -14.24
C LEU A 28 -20.21 29.77 -13.64
N ASN A 29 -19.89 31.06 -13.54
CA ASN A 29 -20.83 32.12 -13.21
C ASN A 29 -20.36 33.43 -13.89
N ASN A 30 -20.87 34.58 -13.45
CA ASN A 30 -20.50 35.88 -14.02
C ASN A 30 -19.04 36.27 -13.78
N ASP A 31 -18.42 35.75 -12.72
CA ASP A 31 -17.08 36.15 -12.30
C ASP A 31 -16.03 35.10 -12.66
N TYR A 32 -16.38 33.81 -12.67
CA TYR A 32 -15.46 32.69 -12.79
C TYR A 32 -15.66 31.87 -14.05
N HIS A 33 -14.53 31.44 -14.60
CA HIS A 33 -14.46 30.56 -15.76
C HIS A 33 -13.60 29.33 -15.45
N LEU A 34 -14.03 28.20 -16.00
CA LEU A 34 -13.28 26.95 -16.06
C LEU A 34 -12.57 26.87 -17.41
N TYR A 35 -11.26 26.68 -17.38
CA TYR A 35 -10.41 26.43 -18.53
C TYR A 35 -9.92 24.99 -18.48
N ILE A 36 -10.07 24.23 -19.55
CA ILE A 36 -9.67 22.82 -19.62
C ILE A 36 -8.83 22.49 -20.85
N SER A 37 -7.95 21.51 -20.69
CA SER A 37 -7.23 20.82 -21.77
C SER A 37 -8.18 20.00 -22.64
N GLU A 38 -7.76 19.63 -23.85
CA GLU A 38 -8.61 18.84 -24.75
C GLU A 38 -8.61 17.34 -24.44
N ASP A 39 -7.65 16.85 -23.66
CA ASP A 39 -7.53 15.43 -23.27
C ASP A 39 -8.17 15.10 -21.92
N ILE A 40 -8.76 16.07 -21.23
CA ILE A 40 -9.52 15.78 -20.02
C ILE A 40 -10.94 15.34 -20.38
N ILE A 41 -11.38 14.23 -19.79
CA ILE A 41 -12.78 13.82 -19.86
C ILE A 41 -13.60 14.87 -19.12
N PHE A 42 -14.55 15.49 -19.82
CA PHE A 42 -15.44 16.51 -19.28
C PHE A 42 -16.90 16.15 -19.57
N GLU A 43 -17.69 16.08 -18.52
CA GLU A 43 -19.14 15.89 -18.60
C GLU A 43 -19.85 16.96 -17.74
N SER A 44 -21.04 17.38 -18.16
CA SER A 44 -21.80 18.38 -17.41
C SER A 44 -23.29 18.09 -17.38
N TYR A 45 -23.92 18.51 -16.29
CA TYR A 45 -25.36 18.64 -16.16
C TYR A 45 -25.69 20.09 -15.84
N ILE A 46 -26.51 20.73 -16.68
CA ILE A 46 -26.87 22.15 -16.55
C ILE A 46 -28.39 22.24 -16.42
N ASN A 47 -28.85 23.02 -15.44
CA ASN A 47 -30.26 23.30 -15.19
C ASN A 47 -30.45 24.79 -14.84
N ASN A 48 -30.80 25.59 -15.84
CA ASN A 48 -30.80 27.06 -15.75
C ASN A 48 -29.38 27.61 -15.45
N GLU A 49 -29.24 28.40 -14.38
CA GLU A 49 -27.96 28.96 -13.91
C GLU A 49 -27.18 27.99 -13.00
N ASP A 50 -27.81 26.89 -12.59
CA ASP A 50 -27.20 25.85 -11.78
C ASP A 50 -26.53 24.79 -12.67
N ALA A 51 -25.36 24.30 -12.26
CA ALA A 51 -24.63 23.28 -13.02
C ALA A 51 -23.80 22.36 -12.12
N VAL A 52 -23.51 21.16 -12.63
CA VAL A 52 -22.48 20.28 -12.09
C VAL A 52 -21.59 19.82 -13.24
N HIS A 53 -20.29 19.97 -13.07
CA HIS A 53 -19.26 19.56 -14.01
C HIS A 53 -18.41 18.46 -13.40
N LEU A 54 -18.07 17.46 -14.20
CA LEU A 54 -17.16 16.39 -13.88
C LEU A 54 -15.90 16.52 -14.74
N LEU A 55 -14.74 16.50 -14.08
CA LEU A 55 -13.44 16.37 -14.72
C LEU A 55 -12.88 14.99 -14.36
N GLY A 56 -12.74 14.10 -15.34
CA GLY A 56 -12.36 12.70 -15.14
C GLY A 56 -13.56 11.76 -15.18
N TYR A 57 -13.60 10.77 -14.30
CA TYR A 57 -14.69 9.78 -14.27
C TYR A 57 -15.11 9.43 -12.84
N ALA A 58 -16.38 9.12 -12.65
CA ALA A 58 -16.97 8.70 -11.38
C ALA A 58 -17.95 7.53 -11.58
N ILE A 59 -18.01 6.64 -10.61
CA ILE A 59 -18.91 5.48 -10.54
C ILE A 59 -19.57 5.48 -9.16
N ASP A 60 -20.89 5.40 -9.11
CA ASP A 60 -21.62 5.18 -7.86
C ASP A 60 -21.53 3.70 -7.46
N ILE A 61 -20.89 3.42 -6.32
CA ILE A 61 -20.71 2.05 -5.81
C ILE A 61 -22.03 1.37 -5.42
N THR A 62 -23.12 2.10 -5.32
CA THR A 62 -24.45 1.59 -4.96
C THR A 62 -25.35 1.34 -6.16
N GLN A 63 -25.10 2.05 -7.28
CA GLN A 63 -25.90 1.99 -8.50
C GLN A 63 -25.02 1.72 -9.73
N PRO A 64 -24.71 0.44 -10.01
CA PRO A 64 -23.70 0.09 -11.01
C PRO A 64 -24.06 0.49 -12.46
N ASN A 65 -25.34 0.75 -12.73
CA ASN A 65 -25.86 1.11 -14.06
C ASN A 65 -26.18 2.60 -14.20
N ASP A 66 -25.86 3.41 -13.18
CA ASP A 66 -26.11 4.85 -13.27
C ASP A 66 -25.17 5.49 -14.29
N SER A 67 -25.75 6.29 -15.18
CA SER A 67 -24.98 7.11 -16.11
C SER A 67 -24.39 8.31 -15.39
N THR A 68 -23.31 8.87 -15.93
CA THR A 68 -22.74 10.13 -15.43
C THR A 68 -23.80 11.22 -15.31
N PHE A 69 -24.73 11.31 -16.27
CA PHE A 69 -25.86 12.26 -16.23
C PHE A 69 -26.69 12.13 -14.94
N HIS A 70 -27.04 10.92 -14.50
CA HIS A 70 -27.82 10.71 -13.28
C HIS A 70 -27.02 11.10 -12.04
N ILE A 71 -25.73 10.76 -12.00
CA ILE A 71 -24.82 11.15 -10.92
C ILE A 71 -24.76 12.69 -10.79
N LEU A 72 -24.49 13.41 -11.89
CA LEU A 72 -24.37 14.87 -11.87
C LEU A 72 -25.69 15.56 -11.52
N LYS A 73 -26.81 15.03 -12.01
CA LYS A 73 -28.15 15.51 -11.62
C LYS A 73 -28.38 15.34 -10.12
N GLY A 74 -28.04 14.19 -9.56
CA GLY A 74 -28.18 13.93 -8.12
C GLY A 74 -27.34 14.88 -7.27
N ILE A 75 -26.08 15.10 -7.66
CA ILE A 75 -25.18 16.05 -6.99
C ILE A 75 -25.76 17.47 -6.96
N LEU A 76 -26.41 17.92 -8.03
CA LEU A 76 -26.99 19.27 -8.07
C LEU A 76 -28.05 19.49 -6.98
N HIS A 77 -28.78 18.44 -6.64
CA HIS A 77 -29.87 18.46 -5.68
C HIS A 77 -29.42 18.21 -4.22
N GLU A 78 -28.18 17.77 -4.00
CA GLU A 78 -27.62 17.55 -2.66
C GLU A 78 -26.83 18.75 -2.15
N THR A 79 -26.95 19.04 -0.85
CA THR A 79 -25.94 19.86 -0.15
C THR A 79 -24.68 19.03 0.01
N LEU A 80 -23.52 19.55 -0.39
CA LEU A 80 -22.26 18.81 -0.29
C LEU A 80 -21.72 18.86 1.15
N SER A 81 -21.64 17.73 1.81
CA SER A 81 -21.20 17.57 3.20
C SER A 81 -20.65 16.16 3.43
N SER A 82 -20.07 15.91 4.60
CA SER A 82 -19.61 14.58 5.00
C SER A 82 -20.72 13.52 5.10
N LYS A 83 -22.00 13.93 5.09
CA LYS A 83 -23.17 13.04 5.16
C LYS A 83 -23.82 12.78 3.79
N SER A 84 -23.40 13.49 2.76
CA SER A 84 -24.06 13.46 1.44
C SER A 84 -23.78 12.15 0.71
N HIS A 85 -24.75 11.66 -0.06
CA HIS A 85 -24.64 10.37 -0.74
C HIS A 85 -23.52 10.40 -1.77
N TYR A 86 -23.52 11.37 -2.69
CA TYR A 86 -22.52 11.40 -3.77
C TYR A 86 -21.11 11.78 -3.28
N VAL A 87 -20.99 12.48 -2.15
CA VAL A 87 -19.67 12.66 -1.51
C VAL A 87 -19.11 11.32 -1.06
N ASN A 88 -19.97 10.43 -0.54
CA ASN A 88 -19.57 9.18 0.07
C ASN A 88 -19.46 8.00 -0.90
N MET A 89 -20.36 7.90 -1.89
CA MET A 89 -20.55 6.69 -2.70
C MET A 89 -19.81 6.70 -4.04
N LEU A 90 -19.15 7.80 -4.39
CA LEU A 90 -18.44 7.90 -5.66
C LEU A 90 -17.02 7.31 -5.57
N ASN A 91 -16.73 6.36 -6.45
CA ASN A 91 -15.41 5.85 -6.76
C ASN A 91 -14.94 6.40 -8.11
N GLY A 92 -13.63 6.61 -8.29
CA GLY A 92 -13.06 6.97 -9.59
C GLY A 92 -11.83 7.85 -9.46
N SER A 93 -11.60 8.71 -10.45
CA SER A 93 -10.55 9.73 -10.41
C SER A 93 -11.13 11.01 -10.99
N PHE A 94 -11.53 11.92 -10.12
CA PHE A 94 -12.34 13.06 -10.52
C PHE A 94 -12.12 14.32 -9.71
N VAL A 95 -12.50 15.45 -10.32
CA VAL A 95 -12.89 16.68 -9.64
C VAL A 95 -14.32 16.99 -10.04
N ILE A 96 -15.19 17.20 -9.05
CA ILE A 96 -16.56 17.67 -9.26
C ILE A 96 -16.61 19.15 -8.93
N ILE A 97 -17.20 19.94 -9.82
CA ILE A 97 -17.45 21.37 -9.65
C ILE A 97 -18.96 21.58 -9.70
N LYS A 98 -19.53 22.09 -8.62
CA LYS A 98 -20.95 22.39 -8.49
C LYS A 98 -21.13 23.90 -8.45
N VAL A 99 -21.90 24.41 -9.41
CA VAL A 99 -22.39 25.78 -9.44
C VAL A 99 -23.84 25.77 -8.95
N LYS A 100 -24.13 26.49 -7.88
CA LYS A 100 -25.49 26.61 -7.36
C LYS A 100 -25.72 27.97 -6.71
N ASP A 101 -26.78 28.65 -7.12
CA ASP A 101 -27.14 29.99 -6.61
C ASP A 101 -25.94 30.97 -6.67
N GLY A 102 -25.15 30.89 -7.75
CA GLY A 102 -23.93 31.68 -7.96
C GLY A 102 -22.69 31.21 -7.18
N SER A 103 -22.83 30.32 -6.20
CA SER A 103 -21.73 29.72 -5.44
C SER A 103 -21.06 28.60 -6.24
N ILE A 104 -19.74 28.47 -6.12
CA ILE A 104 -18.94 27.43 -6.78
C ILE A 104 -18.25 26.58 -5.70
N GLU A 105 -18.72 25.35 -5.55
CA GLU A 105 -18.16 24.34 -4.66
C GLU A 105 -17.40 23.28 -5.47
N LEU A 106 -16.27 22.78 -4.96
CA LEU A 106 -15.53 21.70 -5.60
C LEU A 106 -14.96 20.70 -4.60
N PHE A 107 -14.88 19.44 -5.01
CA PHE A 107 -14.23 18.36 -4.26
C PHE A 107 -13.64 17.32 -5.22
N SER A 108 -12.72 16.49 -4.71
CA SER A 108 -12.05 15.44 -5.49
C SER A 108 -12.44 14.04 -5.03
N ASP A 109 -11.94 13.02 -5.71
CA ASP A 109 -12.07 11.61 -5.31
C ASP A 109 -11.50 11.34 -3.90
N ALA A 110 -11.86 10.19 -3.31
CA ALA A 110 -11.67 9.93 -1.88
C ALA A 110 -10.20 9.82 -1.43
N ALA A 111 -9.29 9.52 -2.35
CA ALA A 111 -7.86 9.36 -2.09
C ALA A 111 -6.99 10.38 -2.83
N GLY A 112 -7.60 11.30 -3.57
CA GLY A 112 -6.91 12.37 -4.27
C GLY A 112 -6.11 11.91 -5.47
N PHE A 113 -6.58 10.91 -6.22
CA PHE A 113 -5.98 10.59 -7.52
C PHE A 113 -5.99 11.82 -8.44
N ARG A 114 -7.00 12.70 -8.31
CA ARG A 114 -7.04 14.00 -8.98
C ARG A 114 -7.26 15.17 -7.99
N SER A 115 -6.30 15.40 -7.10
CA SER A 115 -6.35 16.55 -6.17
C SER A 115 -5.94 17.87 -6.84
N PRO A 116 -6.80 18.92 -6.78
CA PRO A 116 -6.45 20.25 -7.25
C PRO A 116 -5.52 21.00 -6.29
N TYR A 117 -4.89 22.05 -6.81
CA TYR A 117 -4.24 23.11 -6.05
C TYR A 117 -5.10 24.35 -6.02
N TYR A 118 -4.92 25.17 -5.00
CA TYR A 118 -5.64 26.43 -4.82
C TYR A 118 -4.73 27.50 -4.22
N THR A 119 -5.03 28.76 -4.51
CA THR A 119 -4.37 29.92 -3.89
C THR A 119 -4.92 30.22 -2.51
N LEU A 120 -4.11 30.76 -1.60
CA LEU A 120 -4.52 31.09 -0.23
C LEU A 120 -5.78 31.98 -0.15
N ASP A 121 -5.97 32.87 -1.13
CA ASP A 121 -7.13 33.75 -1.24
C ASP A 121 -8.38 33.08 -1.87
N LEU A 122 -8.26 31.80 -2.25
CA LEU A 122 -9.32 30.95 -2.80
C LEU A 122 -9.93 31.43 -4.12
N ASN A 123 -9.18 32.24 -4.89
CA ASN A 123 -9.64 32.80 -6.17
C ASN A 123 -9.18 32.01 -7.39
N VAL A 124 -8.14 31.17 -7.27
CA VAL A 124 -7.63 30.36 -8.38
C VAL A 124 -7.45 28.92 -7.93
N VAL A 125 -7.96 27.99 -8.74
CA VAL A 125 -7.84 26.55 -8.54
C VAL A 125 -7.30 25.91 -9.80
N SER A 126 -6.42 24.92 -9.69
CA SER A 126 -5.78 24.29 -10.85
C SER A 126 -5.41 22.84 -10.60
N SER A 127 -5.48 22.03 -11.63
CA SER A 127 -4.86 20.68 -11.67
C SER A 127 -3.36 20.65 -11.32
N HIS A 128 -2.63 21.71 -11.64
CA HIS A 128 -1.17 21.80 -11.51
C HIS A 128 -0.75 23.11 -10.82
N ASP A 129 0.16 23.01 -9.86
CA ASP A 129 0.70 24.18 -9.15
C ASP A 129 1.51 25.09 -10.09
N LYS A 130 2.18 24.52 -11.10
CA LYS A 130 2.89 25.25 -12.15
C LYS A 130 1.99 26.24 -12.89
N LEU A 131 0.77 25.84 -13.22
CA LEU A 131 -0.18 26.70 -13.93
C LEU A 131 -0.56 27.93 -13.09
N ILE A 132 -0.74 27.76 -11.77
CA ILE A 132 -0.97 28.89 -10.85
C ILE A 132 0.31 29.74 -10.76
N GLY A 133 1.46 29.09 -10.66
CA GLY A 133 2.77 29.75 -10.60
C GLY A 133 3.02 30.67 -11.78
N ASP A 134 2.74 30.20 -12.99
CA ASP A 134 2.89 30.95 -14.23
C ASP A 134 1.85 32.06 -14.34
N LEU A 135 0.58 31.74 -14.07
CA LEU A 135 -0.52 32.68 -14.18
C LEU A 135 -0.34 33.89 -13.27
N LEU A 136 0.02 33.65 -12.01
CA LEU A 136 0.09 34.68 -10.98
C LEU A 136 1.53 35.14 -10.70
N ASN A 137 2.51 34.66 -11.48
CA ASN A 137 3.94 34.90 -11.27
C ASN A 137 4.38 34.66 -9.82
N LYS A 138 3.91 33.55 -9.21
CA LYS A 138 4.19 33.22 -7.80
C LYS A 138 5.64 32.79 -7.63
N LYS A 139 6.21 33.12 -6.48
CA LYS A 139 7.57 32.71 -6.11
C LYS A 139 7.62 31.19 -5.87
N LYS A 140 8.50 30.49 -6.60
CA LYS A 140 8.82 29.09 -6.35
C LYS A 140 9.63 28.97 -5.05
N LYS A 141 9.04 28.40 -4.00
CA LYS A 141 9.67 28.20 -2.68
C LYS A 141 10.45 26.88 -2.62
N TYR A 142 9.97 25.87 -3.34
CA TYR A 142 10.53 24.53 -3.31
C TYR A 142 10.69 23.97 -4.72
N GLN A 143 11.71 23.15 -4.93
CA GLN A 143 11.88 22.45 -6.20
C GLN A 143 11.00 21.20 -6.29
N ARG A 144 10.82 20.50 -5.17
CA ARG A 144 10.04 19.27 -5.03
C ARG A 144 9.22 19.33 -3.75
N ILE A 145 7.99 18.83 -3.78
CA ILE A 145 7.15 18.72 -2.58
C ILE A 145 6.39 17.39 -2.57
N ASN A 146 6.44 16.73 -1.42
CA ASN A 146 5.83 15.45 -1.14
C ASN A 146 5.31 15.32 0.32
N ALA A 147 5.16 16.44 1.01
CA ALA A 147 4.82 16.50 2.43
C ALA A 147 3.63 17.43 2.67
N LEU A 148 2.76 17.02 3.59
CA LEU A 148 1.55 17.75 3.97
C LEU A 148 0.70 18.13 2.74
N ASP A 149 0.10 19.32 2.73
CA ASP A 149 -0.69 19.90 1.64
C ASP A 149 0.11 20.91 0.78
N TYR A 150 1.43 21.00 0.95
CA TYR A 150 2.22 22.01 0.26
C TYR A 150 2.31 21.80 -1.25
N SER A 151 2.57 22.89 -1.97
CA SER A 151 2.98 22.93 -3.38
C SER A 151 4.37 23.58 -3.54
N ARG A 152 4.90 23.64 -4.77
CA ARG A 152 6.19 24.30 -5.04
C ARG A 152 6.16 25.82 -4.88
N TYR A 153 4.97 26.44 -4.85
CA TYR A 153 4.79 27.88 -4.92
C TYR A 153 4.28 28.46 -3.60
N GLU A 154 4.70 29.69 -3.30
CA GLU A 154 4.24 30.45 -2.14
C GLU A 154 2.73 30.74 -2.22
N ASP A 155 2.03 30.59 -1.09
CA ASP A 155 0.58 30.74 -0.96
C ASP A 155 -0.26 29.88 -1.91
N VAL A 156 0.28 28.74 -2.32
CA VAL A 156 -0.42 27.73 -3.12
C VAL A 156 -0.38 26.40 -2.37
N TYR A 157 -1.55 25.84 -2.13
CA TYR A 157 -1.75 24.61 -1.38
C TYR A 157 -2.51 23.59 -2.22
N LYS A 158 -2.42 22.33 -1.84
CA LYS A 158 -3.15 21.24 -2.45
C LYS A 158 -4.41 20.97 -1.66
N LEU A 159 -5.55 20.86 -2.34
CA LEU A 159 -6.79 20.46 -1.71
C LEU A 159 -6.71 18.99 -1.33
N VAL A 160 -6.68 18.73 -0.03
CA VAL A 160 -6.67 17.36 0.48
C VAL A 160 -8.03 16.68 0.21
N PRO A 161 -8.05 15.36 -0.07
CA PRO A 161 -9.25 14.58 -0.38
C PRO A 161 -10.40 14.74 0.61
N SER A 162 -10.11 15.01 1.89
CA SER A 162 -11.15 15.16 2.89
C SER A 162 -11.85 16.51 2.91
N LEU A 163 -11.46 17.45 2.05
CA LEU A 163 -12.06 18.78 1.99
C LEU A 163 -12.87 19.00 0.69
N LYS A 164 -13.94 19.79 0.82
CA LYS A 164 -14.46 20.60 -0.29
C LYS A 164 -13.92 22.03 -0.17
N LEU A 165 -13.89 22.73 -1.28
CA LEU A 165 -13.54 24.14 -1.38
C LEU A 165 -14.71 24.91 -1.98
N THR A 166 -15.01 26.07 -1.42
CA THR A 166 -15.94 27.05 -1.98
C THR A 166 -15.14 28.28 -2.40
N LEU A 167 -15.15 28.60 -3.70
CA LEU A 167 -14.34 29.69 -4.26
C LEU A 167 -14.64 31.03 -3.56
N GLY A 168 -13.59 31.76 -3.20
CA GLY A 168 -13.65 33.03 -2.48
C GLY A 168 -14.21 32.97 -1.05
N SER A 169 -14.58 31.79 -0.54
CA SER A 169 -15.26 31.66 0.76
C SER A 169 -14.47 30.85 1.79
N GLY A 170 -14.13 29.60 1.50
CA GLY A 170 -13.48 28.74 2.49
C GLY A 170 -13.35 27.28 2.05
N THR A 171 -12.81 26.46 2.95
CA THR A 171 -12.83 25.00 2.85
C THR A 171 -13.77 24.42 3.90
N GLU A 172 -14.25 23.20 3.70
CA GLU A 172 -15.06 22.47 4.69
C GLU A 172 -14.74 20.97 4.62
N ARG A 173 -14.65 20.32 5.77
CA ARG A 173 -14.37 18.87 5.84
C ARG A 173 -15.59 18.04 5.43
N ILE A 174 -15.37 17.16 4.46
CA ILE A 174 -16.35 16.22 3.90
C ILE A 174 -16.00 14.74 4.17
N PHE A 175 -14.94 14.49 4.94
CA PHE A 175 -14.54 13.16 5.43
C PHE A 175 -13.79 13.27 6.76
N PRO A 176 -13.96 12.36 7.74
CA PRO A 176 -14.89 11.23 7.74
C PRO A 176 -16.35 11.68 7.90
N ASN A 177 -17.27 10.74 7.71
CA ASN A 177 -18.67 10.98 8.05
C ASN A 177 -18.82 10.93 9.59
N PRO A 178 -19.36 11.95 10.26
CA PRO A 178 -19.48 11.92 11.72
C PRO A 178 -20.57 10.98 12.23
N ASP A 179 -21.55 10.57 11.40
CA ASP A 179 -22.65 9.66 11.77
C ASP A 179 -22.26 8.18 11.58
N LEU A 180 -20.96 7.87 11.57
CA LEU A 180 -20.49 6.52 11.34
C LEU A 180 -20.91 5.58 12.44
N ILE A 181 -21.67 4.56 12.05
CA ILE A 181 -22.06 3.47 12.93
C ILE A 181 -20.87 2.53 13.04
N HIS A 182 -20.52 2.14 14.27
CA HIS A 182 -19.54 1.10 14.48
C HIS A 182 -20.05 -0.21 13.89
N HIS A 183 -19.27 -0.80 12.99
CA HIS A 183 -19.61 -2.05 12.30
C HIS A 183 -18.77 -3.20 12.82
N ARG A 184 -19.38 -4.38 12.97
CA ARG A 184 -18.62 -5.61 13.21
C ARG A 184 -17.80 -5.93 11.96
N TYR A 185 -16.65 -6.58 12.14
CA TYR A 185 -15.77 -6.96 11.03
C TYR A 185 -16.51 -7.69 9.88
N GLN A 186 -17.41 -8.62 10.20
CA GLN A 186 -18.19 -9.36 9.19
C GLN A 186 -19.16 -8.46 8.41
N GLU A 187 -19.66 -7.39 9.02
CA GLU A 187 -20.52 -6.41 8.35
C GLU A 187 -19.69 -5.55 7.40
N ILE A 188 -18.50 -5.09 7.83
CA ILE A 188 -17.53 -4.39 6.96
C ILE A 188 -17.20 -5.24 5.74
N LEU A 189 -16.86 -6.51 5.94
CA LEU A 189 -16.55 -7.44 4.86
C LEU A 189 -17.74 -7.66 3.91
N SER A 190 -18.96 -7.73 4.44
CA SER A 190 -20.19 -7.86 3.65
C SER A 190 -20.44 -6.63 2.77
N GLU A 191 -20.31 -5.43 3.33
CA GLU A 191 -20.45 -4.18 2.58
C GLU A 191 -19.37 -4.05 1.50
N MET A 192 -18.11 -4.34 1.83
CA MET A 192 -17.03 -4.36 0.84
C MET A 192 -17.34 -5.31 -0.33
N LYS A 193 -17.88 -6.49 -0.06
CA LYS A 193 -18.27 -7.44 -1.12
C LYS A 193 -19.35 -6.87 -2.04
N LYS A 194 -20.32 -6.13 -1.49
CA LYS A 194 -21.35 -5.44 -2.29
C LYS A 194 -20.72 -4.36 -3.18
N HIS A 195 -19.84 -3.53 -2.62
CA HIS A 195 -19.15 -2.48 -3.39
C HIS A 195 -18.33 -3.06 -4.54
N VAL A 196 -17.52 -4.10 -4.29
CA VAL A 196 -16.73 -4.78 -5.34
C VAL A 196 -17.63 -5.33 -6.44
N LYS A 197 -18.74 -5.99 -6.07
CA LYS A 197 -19.69 -6.54 -7.03
C LYS A 197 -20.24 -5.46 -7.96
N ASN A 198 -20.66 -4.32 -7.39
CA ASN A 198 -21.22 -3.21 -8.16
C ASN A 198 -20.15 -2.54 -9.03
N LEU A 199 -18.97 -2.26 -8.48
CA LEU A 199 -17.85 -1.72 -9.24
C LEU A 199 -17.47 -2.61 -10.42
N ASN A 200 -17.41 -3.92 -10.23
CA ASN A 200 -17.12 -4.85 -11.33
C ASN A 200 -18.24 -4.87 -12.38
N ALA A 201 -19.50 -4.72 -11.98
CA ALA A 201 -20.60 -4.57 -12.93
C ALA A 201 -20.43 -3.30 -13.77
N SER A 202 -20.15 -2.15 -13.15
CA SER A 202 -19.89 -0.90 -13.89
C SER A 202 -18.68 -1.00 -14.81
N LEU A 203 -17.55 -1.57 -14.34
CA LEU A 203 -16.33 -1.71 -15.14
C LEU A 203 -16.53 -2.66 -16.34
N SER A 204 -17.41 -3.66 -16.20
CA SER A 204 -17.71 -4.61 -17.27
C SER A 204 -18.41 -3.96 -18.48
N GLU A 205 -19.09 -2.84 -18.29
CA GLU A 205 -19.83 -2.11 -19.33
C GLU A 205 -19.02 -0.96 -19.97
N ARG A 206 -17.82 -0.65 -19.45
CA ARG A 206 -16.98 0.44 -19.97
C ARG A 206 -16.05 -0.04 -21.08
N ASP A 207 -15.87 0.72 -22.14
CA ASP A 207 -14.92 0.46 -23.23
C ASP A 207 -13.50 0.96 -22.89
N ASN A 208 -12.96 0.47 -21.78
CA ASN A 208 -11.59 0.75 -21.34
C ASN A 208 -10.71 -0.50 -21.41
N LYS A 209 -9.43 -0.28 -21.69
CA LYS A 209 -8.40 -1.30 -21.50
C LYS A 209 -8.02 -1.38 -20.04
N LEU A 210 -8.24 -2.55 -19.43
CA LEU A 210 -8.08 -2.73 -17.99
C LEU A 210 -6.73 -3.39 -17.67
N LEU A 211 -5.87 -2.69 -16.94
CA LEU A 211 -4.54 -3.16 -16.57
C LEU A 211 -4.42 -3.39 -15.08
N VAL A 212 -4.07 -4.60 -14.65
CA VAL A 212 -3.81 -4.93 -13.24
C VAL A 212 -2.31 -5.14 -13.01
N GLY A 213 -1.71 -4.25 -12.23
CA GLY A 213 -0.35 -4.43 -11.75
C GLY A 213 -0.28 -5.54 -10.70
N ILE A 214 0.47 -6.60 -10.95
CA ILE A 214 0.65 -7.71 -10.01
C ILE A 214 2.08 -7.74 -9.43
N THR A 215 2.18 -8.12 -8.16
CA THR A 215 3.43 -8.31 -7.42
C THR A 215 3.24 -9.52 -6.48
N GLY A 216 4.27 -9.90 -5.72
CA GLY A 216 4.18 -10.90 -4.65
C GLY A 216 3.54 -10.38 -3.36
N GLY A 217 3.16 -9.11 -3.31
CA GLY A 217 2.52 -8.47 -2.16
C GLY A 217 1.02 -8.79 -2.06
N ILE A 218 0.49 -8.72 -0.84
CA ILE A 218 -0.92 -9.00 -0.56
C ILE A 218 -1.88 -8.02 -1.26
N ASP A 219 -1.49 -6.77 -1.48
CA ASP A 219 -2.37 -5.72 -2.03
C ASP A 219 -2.68 -5.96 -3.51
N SER A 220 -1.65 -6.31 -4.27
CA SER A 220 -1.78 -6.60 -5.70
C SER A 220 -2.47 -7.95 -5.91
N LYS A 221 -2.20 -8.96 -5.07
CA LYS A 221 -2.97 -10.21 -5.05
C LYS A 221 -4.45 -9.98 -4.71
N CYS A 222 -4.75 -9.10 -3.75
CA CYS A 222 -6.12 -8.71 -3.44
C CYS A 222 -6.79 -8.05 -4.65
N THR A 223 -6.13 -7.07 -5.26
CA THR A 223 -6.63 -6.39 -6.47
C THR A 223 -6.87 -7.37 -7.62
N LEU A 224 -5.96 -8.33 -7.84
CA LEU A 224 -6.12 -9.40 -8.81
C LEU A 224 -7.32 -10.31 -8.49
N ALA A 225 -7.53 -10.64 -7.21
CA ALA A 225 -8.69 -11.40 -6.78
C ALA A 225 -9.99 -10.65 -7.08
N LEU A 226 -10.07 -9.37 -6.68
CA LEU A 226 -11.25 -8.53 -6.87
C LEU A 226 -11.60 -8.33 -8.35
N SER A 227 -10.61 -8.22 -9.22
CA SER A 227 -10.80 -8.04 -10.67
C SER A 227 -11.13 -9.33 -11.44
N LYS A 228 -11.09 -10.50 -10.79
CA LYS A 228 -11.27 -11.80 -11.45
C LYS A 228 -12.56 -11.90 -12.29
N SER A 229 -13.67 -11.32 -11.83
CA SER A 229 -14.94 -11.42 -12.54
C SER A 229 -14.96 -10.64 -13.87
N LEU A 230 -14.00 -9.74 -14.09
CA LEU A 230 -13.81 -9.02 -15.35
C LEU A 230 -13.18 -9.92 -16.44
N GLY A 231 -12.68 -11.10 -16.05
CA GLY A 231 -12.24 -12.15 -16.97
C GLY A 231 -11.15 -11.70 -17.94
N ASN A 232 -11.30 -12.06 -19.21
CA ASN A 232 -10.31 -11.81 -20.27
C ASN A 232 -10.14 -10.33 -20.65
N ARG A 233 -10.92 -9.41 -20.05
CA ARG A 233 -10.75 -7.97 -20.23
C ARG A 233 -9.54 -7.41 -19.48
N ILE A 234 -9.03 -8.16 -18.51
CA ILE A 234 -7.90 -7.75 -17.68
C ILE A 234 -6.60 -8.25 -18.29
N ASN A 235 -5.72 -7.32 -18.66
CA ASN A 235 -4.31 -7.65 -18.87
C ASN A 235 -3.55 -7.42 -17.57
N THR A 236 -2.62 -8.31 -17.24
CA THR A 236 -1.79 -8.15 -16.04
C THR A 236 -0.36 -7.78 -16.41
N PHE A 237 0.31 -7.04 -15.54
CA PHE A 237 1.71 -6.68 -15.76
C PHE A 237 2.49 -6.48 -14.46
N THR A 238 3.81 -6.55 -14.53
CA THR A 238 4.71 -6.26 -13.40
C THR A 238 5.84 -5.34 -13.83
N TYR A 239 6.06 -4.27 -13.05
CA TYR A 239 7.23 -3.39 -13.22
C TYR A 239 8.49 -4.09 -12.73
N MET A 240 9.51 -4.14 -13.58
CA MET A 240 10.79 -4.75 -13.23
C MET A 240 11.91 -3.77 -13.51
N LYS A 241 12.58 -3.28 -12.46
CA LYS A 241 13.87 -2.62 -12.64
C LYS A 241 14.88 -3.65 -13.14
N ASP A 242 15.85 -3.23 -13.94
CA ASP A 242 17.00 -4.09 -14.26
C ASP A 242 17.68 -4.55 -12.97
N ILE A 243 17.43 -5.82 -12.60
CA ILE A 243 17.87 -6.43 -11.35
C ILE A 243 19.40 -6.43 -11.26
N TYR A 244 20.10 -6.51 -12.39
CA TYR A 244 21.56 -6.53 -12.44
C TYR A 244 22.14 -5.13 -12.23
N GLY A 245 21.42 -4.07 -12.61
CA GLY A 245 21.75 -2.68 -12.33
C GLY A 245 21.48 -2.23 -10.88
N ILE A 246 20.70 -2.96 -10.09
CA ILE A 246 20.40 -2.58 -8.69
C ILE A 246 21.61 -2.84 -7.79
N GLN A 247 22.23 -1.78 -7.28
CA GLN A 247 23.38 -1.87 -6.37
C GLN A 247 23.00 -2.40 -4.98
N ASP A 248 21.87 -1.93 -4.43
CA ASP A 248 21.43 -2.35 -3.10
C ASP A 248 20.99 -3.83 -3.08
N LYS A 249 21.66 -4.64 -2.26
CA LYS A 249 21.41 -6.09 -2.20
C LYS A 249 20.00 -6.42 -1.72
N ARG A 250 19.46 -5.64 -0.78
CA ARG A 250 18.12 -5.85 -0.22
C ARG A 250 17.07 -5.58 -1.28
N ALA A 251 17.13 -4.42 -1.94
CA ALA A 251 16.26 -4.07 -3.06
C ALA A 251 16.35 -5.11 -4.18
N ARG A 252 17.56 -5.55 -4.55
CA ARG A 252 17.76 -6.61 -5.55
C ARG A 252 17.04 -7.90 -5.16
N GLN A 253 17.13 -8.32 -3.89
CA GLN A 253 16.45 -9.52 -3.41
C GLN A 253 14.92 -9.36 -3.45
N ILE A 254 14.39 -8.17 -3.11
CA ILE A 254 12.95 -7.88 -3.20
C ILE A 254 12.47 -8.09 -4.64
N TYR A 255 13.12 -7.48 -5.64
CA TYR A 255 12.73 -7.65 -7.05
C TYR A 255 12.86 -9.10 -7.53
N LYS A 256 13.86 -9.86 -7.04
CA LYS A 256 13.99 -11.28 -7.36
C LYS A 256 12.85 -12.12 -6.78
N ASN A 257 12.50 -11.89 -5.52
CA ASN A 257 11.37 -12.57 -4.87
C ASN A 257 10.07 -12.24 -5.61
N ASP A 258 9.87 -10.97 -5.96
CA ASP A 258 8.69 -10.51 -6.68
C ASP A 258 8.55 -11.22 -8.03
N LYS A 259 9.61 -11.20 -8.86
CA LYS A 259 9.64 -11.91 -10.15
C LYS A 259 9.41 -13.42 -9.99
N MET A 260 9.95 -14.04 -8.94
CA MET A 260 9.73 -15.46 -8.67
C MET A 260 8.26 -15.74 -8.33
N ILE A 261 7.65 -14.97 -7.42
CA ILE A 261 6.26 -15.17 -7.00
C ILE A 261 5.33 -14.93 -8.19
N VAL A 262 5.54 -13.84 -8.95
CA VAL A 262 4.75 -13.53 -10.15
C VAL A 262 4.87 -14.65 -11.19
N ASN A 263 6.07 -15.16 -11.46
CA ASN A 263 6.23 -16.32 -12.36
C ASN A 263 5.47 -17.56 -11.88
N ARG A 264 5.43 -17.81 -10.55
CA ARG A 264 4.62 -18.89 -9.98
C ARG A 264 3.13 -18.61 -10.18
N LEU A 265 2.66 -17.39 -9.97
CA LEU A 265 1.27 -17.01 -10.25
C LEU A 265 0.94 -17.31 -11.72
N ILE A 266 1.67 -16.73 -12.67
CA ILE A 266 1.44 -16.91 -14.11
C ILE A 266 1.35 -18.40 -14.47
N LYS A 267 2.33 -19.19 -14.03
CA LYS A 267 2.38 -20.62 -14.34
C LYS A 267 1.22 -21.42 -13.75
N ASN A 268 0.77 -21.10 -12.53
CA ASN A 268 -0.22 -21.90 -11.82
C ASN A 268 -1.66 -21.48 -12.06
N ILE A 269 -1.91 -20.21 -12.41
CA ILE A 269 -3.26 -19.68 -12.62
C ILE A 269 -3.53 -19.22 -14.05
N ASN A 270 -2.57 -19.39 -14.97
CA ASN A 270 -2.69 -19.14 -16.41
C ASN A 270 -3.28 -17.77 -16.74
N ILE A 271 -2.66 -16.71 -16.19
CA ILE A 271 -3.03 -15.32 -16.44
C ILE A 271 -2.20 -14.74 -17.60
N ASP A 272 -2.84 -13.94 -18.45
CA ASP A 272 -2.13 -13.15 -19.46
C ASP A 272 -1.31 -12.06 -18.76
N HIS A 273 0.01 -12.13 -18.93
CA HIS A 273 0.94 -11.34 -18.15
C HIS A 273 2.16 -10.89 -18.94
N GLU A 274 2.58 -9.66 -18.66
CA GLU A 274 3.82 -9.10 -19.18
C GLU A 274 4.73 -8.47 -18.10
N PHE A 275 6.03 -8.70 -18.25
CA PHE A 275 7.03 -7.96 -17.48
C PHE A 275 7.41 -6.68 -18.24
N ILE A 276 7.23 -5.53 -17.59
CA ILE A 276 7.65 -4.24 -18.12
C ILE A 276 8.99 -3.88 -17.49
N GLU A 277 10.07 -4.26 -18.19
CA GLU A 277 11.44 -4.03 -17.72
C GLU A 277 11.93 -2.60 -18.04
N PHE A 278 12.54 -1.90 -17.08
CA PHE A 278 13.06 -0.55 -17.31
C PHE A 278 14.38 -0.30 -16.57
N ASN A 279 15.23 0.54 -17.15
CA ASN A 279 16.36 1.13 -16.45
C ASN A 279 16.02 2.58 -16.07
N VAL A 280 16.46 3.01 -14.90
CA VAL A 280 16.27 4.39 -14.45
C VAL A 280 17.04 5.40 -15.30
N ASN A 281 18.09 4.95 -15.98
CA ASN A 281 18.95 5.78 -16.83
C ASN A 281 18.51 5.80 -18.31
N ASP A 282 17.49 5.03 -18.70
CA ASP A 282 17.07 4.92 -20.10
C ASP A 282 16.05 6.00 -20.51
N VAL A 283 15.64 6.86 -19.56
CA VAL A 283 14.67 7.93 -19.85
C VAL A 283 15.34 9.05 -20.64
N ASP A 284 14.65 9.54 -21.68
CA ASP A 284 15.10 10.72 -22.41
C ASP A 284 15.25 11.95 -21.47
N GLU A 285 16.37 12.67 -21.59
CA GLU A 285 16.71 13.77 -20.68
C GLU A 285 15.75 14.95 -20.83
N GLU A 286 15.33 15.26 -22.05
CA GLU A 286 14.40 16.36 -22.33
C GLU A 286 13.00 16.01 -21.82
N TYR A 287 12.54 14.78 -22.09
CA TYR A 287 11.30 14.24 -21.55
C TYR A 287 11.27 14.34 -20.01
N SER A 288 12.33 13.87 -19.36
CA SER A 288 12.43 13.88 -17.90
C SER A 288 12.45 15.29 -17.32
N LYS A 289 13.14 16.23 -17.99
CA LYS A 289 13.19 17.64 -17.60
C LYS A 289 11.82 18.30 -17.72
N ASP A 290 11.12 18.11 -18.84
CA ASP A 290 9.78 18.65 -19.05
C ASP A 290 8.79 18.07 -18.04
N MET A 291 8.76 16.75 -17.87
CA MET A 291 7.91 16.10 -16.86
C MET A 291 8.18 16.62 -15.45
N PHE A 292 9.45 16.84 -15.08
CA PHE A 292 9.82 17.42 -13.79
C PHE A 292 9.28 18.85 -13.61
N GLU A 293 9.37 19.67 -14.67
CA GLU A 293 8.88 21.04 -14.62
C GLU A 293 7.37 21.10 -14.42
N TRP A 294 6.62 20.14 -14.99
CA TRP A 294 5.15 20.10 -14.89
C TRP A 294 4.66 19.48 -13.58
N THR A 295 5.27 18.38 -13.15
CA THR A 295 4.79 17.59 -11.99
C THR A 295 5.53 17.89 -10.68
N GLY A 296 6.77 18.36 -10.76
CA GLY A 296 7.63 18.59 -9.60
C GLY A 296 8.25 17.32 -9.02
N THR A 297 8.17 16.18 -9.70
CA THR A 297 8.69 14.89 -9.24
C THR A 297 9.46 14.15 -10.34
N THR A 298 10.15 13.05 -9.97
CA THR A 298 11.00 12.25 -10.88
C THR A 298 10.87 10.75 -10.60
N PHE A 299 9.75 10.29 -10.03
CA PHE A 299 9.68 8.97 -9.43
C PHE A 299 9.58 7.85 -10.47
N ASN A 300 8.80 8.08 -11.52
CA ASN A 300 8.36 7.12 -12.52
C ASN A 300 8.62 7.62 -13.94
N HIS A 301 9.47 8.61 -14.18
CA HIS A 301 9.71 9.13 -15.54
C HIS A 301 10.05 8.04 -16.58
N PRO A 302 10.95 7.08 -16.31
CA PRO A 302 11.24 6.00 -17.27
C PRO A 302 10.02 5.10 -17.51
N ILE A 303 9.20 4.89 -16.48
CA ILE A 303 7.96 4.11 -16.60
C ILE A 303 6.95 4.88 -17.45
N ALA A 304 6.75 6.16 -17.15
CA ALA A 304 5.83 7.02 -17.87
C ALA A 304 6.16 7.06 -19.37
N GLU A 305 7.43 7.32 -19.72
CA GLU A 305 7.86 7.37 -21.12
C GLU A 305 7.63 6.02 -21.84
N LYS A 306 7.91 4.91 -21.14
CA LYS A 306 7.69 3.57 -21.71
C LYS A 306 6.20 3.28 -21.94
N PHE A 307 5.34 3.70 -21.03
CA PHE A 307 3.89 3.56 -21.17
C PHE A 307 3.34 4.46 -22.28
N GLU A 308 3.81 5.70 -22.38
CA GLU A 308 3.46 6.62 -23.47
C GLU A 308 3.77 5.97 -24.82
N LYS A 309 5.00 5.50 -25.02
CA LYS A 309 5.39 4.83 -26.27
C LYS A 309 4.57 3.59 -26.57
N LYS A 310 4.21 2.81 -25.53
CA LYS A 310 3.48 1.56 -25.68
C LYS A 310 2.01 1.76 -26.06
N TYR A 311 1.36 2.72 -25.42
CA TYR A 311 -0.08 2.96 -25.56
C TYR A 311 -0.41 4.16 -26.46
N ALA A 312 0.59 4.78 -27.10
CA ALA A 312 0.41 5.91 -28.04
C ALA A 312 -0.56 5.64 -29.20
N LYS A 313 -0.86 4.38 -29.51
CA LYS A 313 -1.78 3.96 -30.58
C LYS A 313 -3.07 3.31 -30.05
N GLU A 314 -3.23 3.23 -28.74
CA GLU A 314 -4.45 2.70 -28.15
C GLU A 314 -5.59 3.67 -28.45
N VAL A 315 -6.72 3.12 -28.90
CA VAL A 315 -7.93 3.91 -29.19
C VAL A 315 -8.81 4.01 -27.93
N GLU A 316 -8.72 3.01 -27.06
CA GLU A 316 -9.42 2.94 -25.79
C GLU A 316 -8.60 3.62 -24.68
N ASP A 317 -9.26 4.31 -23.76
CA ASP A 317 -8.56 4.81 -22.58
C ASP A 317 -8.09 3.64 -21.71
N VAL A 318 -6.89 3.79 -21.14
CA VAL A 318 -6.26 2.77 -20.29
C VAL A 318 -6.59 3.04 -18.83
N PHE A 319 -7.16 2.05 -18.14
CA PHE A 319 -7.41 2.09 -16.70
C PHE A 319 -6.45 1.16 -15.96
N GLN A 320 -5.51 1.75 -15.22
CA GLN A 320 -4.60 1.00 -14.36
C GLN A 320 -5.19 0.82 -12.96
N PHE A 321 -5.38 -0.42 -12.55
CA PHE A 321 -5.70 -0.78 -11.17
C PHE A 321 -4.43 -0.64 -10.33
N ARG A 322 -4.47 0.24 -9.33
CA ARG A 322 -3.40 0.40 -8.35
C ARG A 322 -3.90 0.04 -6.97
N SER A 323 -3.07 -0.68 -6.22
CA SER A 323 -3.44 -1.20 -4.90
C SER A 323 -3.04 -0.27 -3.74
N VAL A 324 -2.60 0.95 -4.00
CA VAL A 324 -1.95 1.80 -2.99
C VAL A 324 -2.83 2.11 -1.76
N ILE A 325 -4.14 2.26 -1.94
CA ILE A 325 -5.07 2.62 -0.85
C ILE A 325 -5.30 1.45 0.13
N PHE A 326 -4.92 0.23 -0.24
CA PHE A 326 -5.00 -0.93 0.66
C PHE A 326 -4.14 -0.77 1.92
N SER A 327 -3.16 0.16 1.94
CA SER A 327 -2.45 0.54 3.18
C SER A 327 -3.41 0.98 4.30
N ASN A 328 -4.53 1.62 3.98
CA ASN A 328 -5.53 2.02 4.97
C ASN A 328 -6.26 0.84 5.63
N ALA A 329 -6.22 -0.34 5.01
CA ALA A 329 -6.72 -1.58 5.60
C ALA A 329 -5.65 -2.36 6.38
N LYS A 330 -4.44 -1.81 6.53
CA LYS A 330 -3.30 -2.42 7.23
C LYS A 330 -2.91 -1.62 8.46
N PHE A 331 -2.15 -2.26 9.34
CA PHE A 331 -1.55 -1.61 10.49
C PHE A 331 -0.08 -1.29 10.17
N ASP A 332 0.16 -0.17 9.49
CA ASP A 332 1.51 0.27 9.06
C ASP A 332 2.21 1.19 10.10
N TYR A 333 1.74 1.12 11.35
CA TYR A 333 2.26 1.88 12.49
C TYR A 333 3.21 1.03 13.35
N PRO A 334 4.07 1.65 14.18
CA PRO A 334 4.88 0.93 15.16
C PRO A 334 4.02 0.02 16.04
N LYS A 335 4.44 -1.23 16.27
CA LYS A 335 3.67 -2.22 17.04
C LYS A 335 3.35 -1.74 18.46
N GLU A 336 4.22 -0.93 19.05
CA GLU A 336 4.00 -0.31 20.37
C GLU A 336 2.74 0.56 20.44
N TYR A 337 2.26 1.11 19.32
CA TYR A 337 1.05 1.93 19.28
C TYR A 337 -0.22 1.14 19.65
N LEU A 338 -0.19 -0.20 19.60
CA LEU A 338 -1.30 -1.05 20.05
C LEU A 338 -1.49 -1.07 21.57
N HIS A 339 -0.43 -0.78 22.32
CA HIS A 339 -0.41 -0.91 23.77
C HIS A 339 -0.07 0.41 24.48
N LYS A 340 0.27 1.44 23.70
CA LYS A 340 0.60 2.78 24.18
C LYS A 340 -0.66 3.65 24.20
N ASN A 341 -0.83 4.42 25.27
CA ASN A 341 -1.76 5.54 25.28
C ASN A 341 -1.15 6.67 24.44
N LEU A 342 -1.60 6.78 23.19
CA LEU A 342 -1.08 7.75 22.23
C LEU A 342 -1.48 9.18 22.57
N SER A 343 -0.65 10.13 22.15
CA SER A 343 -0.79 11.56 22.34
C SER A 343 -0.49 12.33 21.05
N PHE A 344 -0.72 13.64 21.00
CA PHE A 344 -0.31 14.46 19.85
C PHE A 344 1.20 14.44 19.59
N GLN A 345 1.99 14.24 20.64
CA GLN A 345 3.43 14.10 20.51
C GLN A 345 3.78 12.93 19.57
N ASP A 346 3.04 11.82 19.65
CA ASP A 346 3.22 10.67 18.76
C ASP A 346 2.88 11.01 17.30
N ILE A 347 1.87 11.85 17.07
CA ILE A 347 1.53 12.33 15.73
C ILE A 347 2.65 13.20 15.16
N TYR A 348 3.18 14.14 15.95
CA TYR A 348 4.29 14.98 15.52
C TYR A 348 5.54 14.17 15.20
N GLU A 349 5.88 13.20 16.04
CA GLU A 349 7.00 12.28 15.81
C GLU A 349 6.78 11.45 14.55
N HIS A 350 5.56 10.95 14.34
CA HIS A 350 5.21 10.17 13.15
C HIS A 350 5.35 11.02 11.87
N ILE A 351 4.77 12.22 11.83
CA ILE A 351 4.84 13.12 10.67
C ILE A 351 6.28 13.57 10.44
N HIS A 352 7.02 13.91 11.49
CA HIS A 352 8.44 14.28 11.39
C HIS A 352 9.24 13.15 10.75
N HIS A 353 9.16 11.94 11.28
CA HIS A 353 9.89 10.79 10.75
C HIS A 353 9.47 10.40 9.32
N LYS A 354 8.19 10.52 8.96
CA LYS A 354 7.68 10.03 7.67
C LYS A 354 7.71 11.07 6.55
N GLN A 355 7.61 12.36 6.86
CA GLN A 355 7.39 13.41 5.86
C GLN A 355 8.32 14.60 6.00
N LEU A 356 8.84 14.88 7.20
CA LEU A 356 9.57 16.11 7.51
C LEU A 356 10.94 15.83 8.16
N GLN A 357 11.58 14.72 7.81
CA GLN A 357 12.81 14.24 8.45
C GLN A 357 13.99 15.22 8.32
N ASP A 358 13.97 16.07 7.28
CA ASP A 358 15.07 16.98 6.94
C ASP A 358 14.99 18.34 7.65
N ILE A 359 13.97 18.56 8.50
CA ILE A 359 13.82 19.78 9.30
C ILE A 359 13.87 19.48 10.80
N SER A 360 14.11 20.51 11.62
CA SER A 360 14.11 20.35 13.08
C SER A 360 12.73 19.94 13.59
N PHE A 361 12.71 19.18 14.68
CA PHE A 361 11.47 18.69 15.28
C PHE A 361 10.53 19.84 15.70
N GLU A 362 11.08 20.91 16.28
CA GLU A 362 10.33 22.14 16.63
C GLU A 362 9.65 22.77 15.41
N LYS A 363 10.36 22.82 14.26
CA LYS A 363 9.78 23.35 13.03
C LYS A 363 8.74 22.40 12.45
N ALA A 364 8.93 21.09 12.57
CA ALA A 364 7.96 20.09 12.14
C ALA A 364 6.65 20.20 12.93
N ILE A 365 6.70 20.43 14.24
CA ILE A 365 5.52 20.71 15.07
C ILE A 365 4.77 21.94 14.52
N GLN A 366 5.48 23.04 14.28
CA GLN A 366 4.86 24.26 13.75
C GLN A 366 4.17 24.02 12.40
N LEU A 367 4.86 23.41 11.44
CA LEU A 367 4.30 23.15 10.11
C LEU A 367 3.12 22.16 10.15
N THR A 368 3.14 21.23 11.10
CA THR A 368 2.03 20.29 11.31
C THR A 368 0.80 21.00 11.87
N HIS A 369 0.98 21.92 12.82
CA HIS A 369 -0.11 22.76 13.32
C HIS A 369 -0.74 23.61 12.20
N GLU A 370 0.09 24.30 11.42
CA GLU A 370 -0.38 25.10 10.28
C GLU A 370 -1.16 24.24 9.26
N TYR A 371 -0.72 22.99 9.04
CA TYR A 371 -1.43 22.02 8.22
C TYR A 371 -2.78 21.62 8.82
N PHE A 372 -2.86 21.33 10.13
CA PHE A 372 -4.12 20.98 10.78
C PHE A 372 -5.14 22.11 10.72
N GLU A 373 -4.70 23.36 10.88
CA GLU A 373 -5.56 24.54 10.75
C GLU A 373 -6.11 24.67 9.32
N ARG A 374 -5.25 24.61 8.30
CA ARG A 374 -5.69 24.73 6.89
C ARG A 374 -6.62 23.59 6.46
N THR A 375 -6.33 22.37 6.90
CA THR A 375 -7.06 21.17 6.49
C THR A 375 -8.21 20.81 7.42
N GLN A 376 -8.49 21.65 8.42
CA GLN A 376 -9.51 21.42 9.45
C GLN A 376 -9.43 19.98 9.99
N THR A 377 -8.20 19.50 10.17
CA THR A 377 -7.95 18.18 10.70
C THR A 377 -8.24 18.27 12.19
N ASN A 378 -9.38 17.71 12.63
CA ASN A 378 -9.83 17.88 14.00
C ASN A 378 -8.80 17.26 14.95
N ILE A 379 -8.16 18.13 15.72
CA ILE A 379 -7.18 17.75 16.72
C ILE A 379 -7.92 16.98 17.83
N GLU A 380 -9.17 17.29 18.16
CA GLU A 380 -9.90 16.68 19.29
C GLU A 380 -10.52 15.30 18.98
N THR A 381 -9.70 14.29 18.67
CA THR A 381 -10.14 12.88 18.67
C THR A 381 -9.53 12.10 19.84
N ASN A 382 -10.31 11.16 20.37
CA ASN A 382 -9.83 10.17 21.33
C ASN A 382 -9.17 8.96 20.65
N ASN A 383 -9.22 8.88 19.31
CA ASN A 383 -8.65 7.80 18.52
C ASN A 383 -7.51 8.32 17.63
N ILE A 384 -6.30 8.34 18.16
CA ILE A 384 -5.11 8.85 17.47
C ILE A 384 -4.77 8.02 16.21
N ILE A 385 -5.06 6.71 16.20
CA ILE A 385 -4.81 5.87 15.01
C ILE A 385 -5.72 6.25 13.85
N GLU A 386 -6.99 6.50 14.12
CA GLU A 386 -7.93 6.99 13.11
C GLU A 386 -7.51 8.34 12.53
N LEU A 387 -7.01 9.25 13.38
CA LEU A 387 -6.46 10.51 12.91
C LEU A 387 -5.21 10.31 12.03
N LEU A 388 -4.32 9.38 12.38
CA LEU A 388 -3.19 9.03 11.52
C LEU A 388 -3.64 8.45 10.17
N ASP A 389 -4.72 7.66 10.14
CA ASP A 389 -5.29 7.14 8.89
C ASP A 389 -5.87 8.26 8.01
N ILE A 390 -6.56 9.24 8.60
CA ILE A 390 -7.06 10.43 7.91
C ILE A 390 -5.89 11.25 7.36
N ILE A 391 -4.85 11.50 8.17
CA ILE A 391 -3.64 12.22 7.74
C ILE A 391 -2.92 11.47 6.61
N HIS A 392 -2.90 10.14 6.66
CA HIS A 392 -2.35 9.32 5.59
C HIS A 392 -3.15 9.49 4.28
N ILE A 393 -4.48 9.48 4.33
CA ILE A 393 -5.31 9.78 3.15
C ILE A 393 -5.03 11.20 2.65
N ASP A 394 -5.06 12.19 3.54
CA ASP A 394 -5.00 13.59 3.16
C ASP A 394 -3.62 14.01 2.60
N SER A 395 -2.56 13.72 3.34
CA SER A 395 -1.20 14.12 2.98
C SER A 395 -0.50 13.07 2.12
N ARG A 396 -0.52 11.81 2.53
CA ARG A 396 0.29 10.78 1.86
C ARG A 396 -0.34 10.34 0.54
N MET A 397 -1.64 10.09 0.49
CA MET A 397 -2.33 9.74 -0.75
C MET A 397 -2.64 10.98 -1.58
N GLY A 398 -3.30 11.97 -0.99
CA GLY A 398 -3.71 13.21 -1.67
C GLY A 398 -2.54 14.08 -2.15
N ASN A 399 -1.39 14.08 -1.46
CA ASN A 399 -0.21 14.79 -1.93
C ASN A 399 0.81 13.88 -2.62
N TRP A 400 1.55 13.05 -1.88
CA TRP A 400 2.67 12.30 -2.46
C TRP A 400 2.23 11.32 -3.56
N HIS A 401 1.21 10.50 -3.33
CA HIS A 401 0.79 9.52 -4.33
C HIS A 401 0.17 10.20 -5.55
N ASN A 402 -0.61 11.27 -5.37
CA ASN A 402 -1.11 12.06 -6.49
C ASN A 402 -0.01 12.56 -7.43
N GLN A 403 1.17 12.96 -6.91
CA GLN A 403 2.29 13.35 -7.80
C GLN A 403 2.80 12.16 -8.62
N LEU A 404 2.83 10.95 -8.05
CA LEU A 404 3.20 9.73 -8.78
C LEU A 404 2.21 9.38 -9.89
N VAL A 405 0.94 9.69 -9.67
CA VAL A 405 -0.15 9.48 -10.63
C VAL A 405 -0.01 10.45 -11.79
N LYS A 406 0.23 11.73 -11.52
CA LYS A 406 0.40 12.80 -12.52
C LYS A 406 1.48 12.53 -13.54
N GLU A 407 2.59 11.89 -13.15
CA GLU A 407 3.66 11.51 -14.09
C GLU A 407 3.16 10.55 -15.19
N THR A 408 2.02 9.90 -15.01
CA THR A 408 1.42 8.93 -15.94
C THR A 408 0.03 9.34 -16.46
N ASP A 409 -0.46 10.52 -16.10
CA ASP A 409 -1.78 11.04 -16.53
C ASP A 409 -1.90 11.15 -18.05
N ARG A 410 -0.76 11.30 -18.75
CA ARG A 410 -0.65 11.36 -20.21
C ARG A 410 -1.09 10.09 -20.93
N VAL A 411 -1.17 8.96 -20.22
CA VAL A 411 -1.37 7.63 -20.83
C VAL A 411 -2.61 6.92 -20.30
N MET A 412 -2.91 7.11 -19.01
CA MET A 412 -3.89 6.29 -18.34
C MET A 412 -4.59 7.03 -17.20
N ASP A 413 -5.70 6.48 -16.75
CA ASP A 413 -6.33 6.82 -15.48
C ASP A 413 -6.16 5.69 -14.47
N PHE A 414 -6.39 6.03 -13.20
CA PHE A 414 -6.21 5.11 -12.09
C PHE A 414 -7.53 4.67 -11.50
N PHE A 415 -7.62 3.39 -11.18
CA PHE A 415 -8.73 2.79 -10.47
C PHE A 415 -8.24 2.10 -9.20
N ASN A 416 -9.01 2.20 -8.12
CA ASN A 416 -8.80 1.44 -6.89
C ASN A 416 -10.16 1.14 -6.24
N TYR A 417 -10.37 -0.12 -5.86
CA TYR A 417 -11.61 -0.60 -5.25
C TYR A 417 -11.99 0.09 -3.93
N LEU A 418 -11.06 0.79 -3.29
CA LEU A 418 -11.23 1.48 -2.02
C LEU A 418 -11.32 3.00 -2.18
N ASN A 419 -11.30 3.54 -3.40
CA ASN A 419 -11.29 4.98 -3.65
C ASN A 419 -12.68 5.64 -3.58
N ASP A 420 -13.46 5.27 -2.56
CA ASP A 420 -14.72 5.92 -2.21
C ASP A 420 -14.76 6.13 -0.70
N ARG A 421 -15.37 7.25 -0.26
CA ARG A 421 -15.34 7.64 1.16
C ARG A 421 -16.15 6.69 2.02
N LYS A 422 -17.19 6.04 1.49
CA LYS A 422 -17.97 5.03 2.22
C LYS A 422 -17.09 3.84 2.60
N THR A 423 -16.29 3.32 1.68
CA THR A 423 -15.33 2.25 1.93
C THR A 423 -14.24 2.72 2.90
N LEU A 424 -13.63 3.89 2.68
CA LEU A 424 -12.62 4.41 3.61
C LEU A 424 -13.15 4.56 5.04
N ASN A 425 -14.38 5.04 5.19
CA ASN A 425 -15.06 5.12 6.48
C ASN A 425 -15.23 3.73 7.15
N LEU A 426 -15.50 2.68 6.37
CA LEU A 426 -15.54 1.31 6.90
C LEU A 426 -14.14 0.83 7.35
N LEU A 427 -13.09 1.23 6.64
CA LEU A 427 -11.71 0.87 6.97
C LEU A 427 -11.23 1.52 8.27
N LEU A 428 -11.67 2.75 8.59
CA LEU A 428 -11.39 3.40 9.87
C LEU A 428 -11.89 2.58 11.07
N HIS A 429 -12.90 1.74 10.88
CA HIS A 429 -13.47 0.86 11.90
C HIS A 429 -12.89 -0.57 11.91
N LEU A 430 -11.92 -0.88 11.05
CA LEU A 430 -11.31 -2.21 11.06
C LEU A 430 -10.53 -2.43 12.37
N PRO A 431 -10.77 -3.53 13.09
CA PRO A 431 -10.01 -3.85 14.29
C PRO A 431 -8.51 -3.95 14.00
N HIS A 432 -7.68 -3.48 14.92
CA HIS A 432 -6.23 -3.41 14.71
C HIS A 432 -5.59 -4.78 14.45
N GLU A 433 -6.08 -5.84 15.09
CA GLU A 433 -5.61 -7.21 14.89
C GLU A 433 -5.89 -7.70 13.47
N ILE A 434 -7.08 -7.40 12.94
CA ILE A 434 -7.46 -7.72 11.55
C ILE A 434 -6.49 -7.05 10.57
N ARG A 435 -6.18 -5.77 10.83
CA ARG A 435 -5.25 -4.96 10.03
C ARG A 435 -3.81 -5.49 10.13
N MET A 436 -3.34 -5.84 11.32
CA MET A 436 -1.97 -6.33 11.57
C MET A 436 -1.68 -7.67 10.87
N TYR A 437 -2.67 -8.56 10.78
CA TYR A 437 -2.52 -9.87 10.14
C TYR A 437 -2.95 -9.91 8.67
N ASN A 438 -3.28 -8.74 8.10
CA ASN A 438 -3.85 -8.57 6.75
C ASN A 438 -5.11 -9.45 6.52
N LEU A 439 -5.88 -9.75 7.57
CA LEU A 439 -6.98 -10.71 7.48
C LEU A 439 -8.09 -10.22 6.54
N PHE A 440 -8.36 -8.91 6.52
CA PHE A 440 -9.29 -8.30 5.56
C PHE A 440 -8.94 -8.62 4.11
N HIS A 441 -7.66 -8.51 3.73
CA HIS A 441 -7.19 -8.85 2.39
C HIS A 441 -7.35 -10.34 2.11
N LYS A 442 -6.93 -11.19 3.06
CA LYS A 442 -7.01 -12.64 2.94
C LYS A 442 -8.44 -13.12 2.78
N ASP A 443 -9.41 -12.53 3.49
CA ASP A 443 -10.83 -12.87 3.39
C ASP A 443 -11.46 -12.41 2.08
N LEU A 444 -11.07 -11.25 1.56
CA LEU A 444 -11.45 -10.82 0.21
C LEU A 444 -10.87 -11.76 -0.84
N ILE A 445 -9.57 -12.08 -0.77
CA ILE A 445 -8.93 -13.05 -1.66
C ILE A 445 -9.63 -14.40 -1.57
N ASN A 446 -9.91 -14.89 -0.37
CA ASN A 446 -10.59 -16.17 -0.16
C ASN A 446 -12.00 -16.18 -0.77
N THR A 447 -12.66 -15.02 -0.81
CA THR A 447 -13.98 -14.88 -1.43
C THR A 447 -13.91 -14.93 -2.96
N TYR A 448 -12.97 -14.19 -3.58
CA TYR A 448 -12.97 -14.00 -5.03
C TYR A 448 -12.00 -14.92 -5.78
N TRP A 449 -10.82 -15.18 -5.22
CA TRP A 449 -9.83 -16.05 -5.82
C TRP A 449 -8.94 -16.77 -4.79
N PRO A 450 -9.50 -17.74 -4.03
CA PRO A 450 -8.84 -18.34 -2.87
C PRO A 450 -7.44 -18.90 -3.11
N ILE A 451 -7.17 -19.41 -4.32
CA ILE A 451 -5.84 -19.95 -4.68
C ILE A 451 -4.70 -18.91 -4.50
N LEU A 452 -4.99 -17.61 -4.58
CA LEU A 452 -3.97 -16.58 -4.40
C LEU A 452 -3.43 -16.51 -2.95
N ASN A 453 -4.19 -16.99 -1.96
CA ASN A 453 -3.71 -17.13 -0.58
C ASN A 453 -2.69 -18.28 -0.40
N PHE A 454 -2.55 -19.18 -1.39
CA PHE A 454 -1.60 -20.29 -1.32
C PHE A 454 -0.16 -19.86 -1.65
N PHE A 455 0.02 -18.65 -2.20
CA PHE A 455 1.32 -18.06 -2.48
C PHE A 455 1.70 -17.17 -1.31
N GLU A 456 2.82 -17.44 -0.65
CA GLU A 456 3.29 -16.66 0.51
C GLU A 456 3.49 -15.18 0.14
N ASP A 457 3.15 -14.29 1.08
CA ASP A 457 3.38 -12.84 0.92
C ASP A 457 4.88 -12.54 0.94
N ASN A 458 5.42 -12.09 -0.20
CA ASN A 458 6.86 -11.76 -0.37
C ASN A 458 7.85 -12.90 -0.04
N GLY A 459 7.37 -14.14 0.05
CA GLY A 459 8.15 -15.32 0.42
C GLY A 459 8.26 -16.39 -0.67
N SER A 460 9.06 -17.42 -0.40
CA SER A 460 9.23 -18.56 -1.31
C SER A 460 8.41 -19.78 -0.92
N GLY A 461 7.81 -19.78 0.26
CA GLY A 461 6.94 -20.82 0.75
C GLY A 461 5.57 -20.81 0.09
N THR A 462 4.77 -21.80 0.47
CA THR A 462 3.41 -22.05 0.04
C THR A 462 2.56 -22.40 1.26
N LEU A 463 1.22 -22.45 1.10
CA LEU A 463 0.37 -22.97 2.16
C LEU A 463 0.76 -24.39 2.58
N TYR A 464 1.20 -25.23 1.62
CA TYR A 464 1.72 -26.56 1.93
C TYR A 464 2.93 -26.51 2.85
N ASP A 465 3.86 -25.57 2.64
CA ASP A 465 5.03 -25.43 3.52
C ASP A 465 4.62 -25.01 4.93
N TYR A 466 3.62 -24.12 5.06
CA TYR A 466 3.06 -23.73 6.35
C TYR A 466 2.35 -24.89 7.04
N GLU A 467 1.44 -25.58 6.35
CA GLU A 467 0.72 -26.75 6.88
C GLU A 467 1.69 -27.88 7.25
N ARG A 468 2.70 -28.14 6.42
CA ARG A 468 3.76 -29.11 6.72
C ARG A 468 4.48 -28.71 8.00
N ASN A 469 4.83 -27.44 8.18
CA ASN A 469 5.50 -26.97 9.38
C ASN A 469 4.60 -27.06 10.63
N GLU A 470 3.32 -26.73 10.55
CA GLU A 470 2.35 -26.90 11.65
C GLU A 470 2.17 -28.37 12.04
N ILE A 471 2.08 -29.27 11.04
CA ILE A 471 2.05 -30.72 11.27
C ILE A 471 3.34 -31.17 11.95
N LEU A 472 4.49 -30.69 11.47
CA LEU A 472 5.79 -30.99 12.07
C LEU A 472 5.90 -30.46 13.51
N HIS A 473 5.42 -29.25 13.80
CA HIS A 473 5.34 -28.72 15.17
C HIS A 473 4.43 -29.56 16.05
N THR A 474 3.29 -30.02 15.52
CA THR A 474 2.38 -30.92 16.24
C THR A 474 3.04 -32.26 16.53
N ILE A 475 3.76 -32.84 15.57
CA ILE A 475 4.51 -34.10 15.76
C ILE A 475 5.65 -33.90 16.76
N ALA A 476 6.38 -32.79 16.68
CA ALA A 476 7.43 -32.43 17.62
C ALA A 476 6.89 -32.33 19.05
N ALA A 477 5.74 -31.67 19.24
CA ALA A 477 5.06 -31.56 20.52
C ALA A 477 4.66 -32.93 21.10
N HIS A 478 4.11 -33.83 20.26
CA HIS A 478 3.83 -35.22 20.67
C HIS A 478 5.10 -36.01 20.99
N GLY A 479 6.20 -35.72 20.29
CA GLY A 479 7.55 -36.24 20.58
C GLY A 479 8.15 -35.69 21.88
N GLY A 480 7.49 -34.73 22.54
CA GLY A 480 7.91 -34.13 23.79
C GLY A 480 8.76 -32.88 23.63
N ILE A 481 8.86 -32.29 22.44
CA ILE A 481 9.55 -31.00 22.23
C ILE A 481 8.59 -29.87 22.63
N ILE A 482 8.94 -29.10 23.66
CA ILE A 482 8.06 -28.06 24.22
C ILE A 482 8.39 -26.69 23.63
N ASN A 483 9.67 -26.35 23.61
CA ASN A 483 10.16 -25.06 23.13
C ASN A 483 11.44 -25.27 22.34
N GLU A 484 11.65 -24.43 21.34
CA GLU A 484 12.88 -24.39 20.58
C GLU A 484 13.39 -22.96 20.38
N THR A 485 14.70 -22.81 20.21
CA THR A 485 15.35 -21.54 19.90
C THR A 485 16.46 -21.81 18.91
N ASN A 486 16.34 -21.24 17.70
CA ASN A 486 17.24 -21.49 16.56
C ASN A 486 17.42 -22.99 16.22
N MET A 487 16.36 -23.77 16.34
CA MET A 487 16.32 -25.17 15.88
C MET A 487 15.25 -25.33 14.78
N ASP A 488 15.45 -26.32 13.93
CA ASP A 488 14.48 -26.93 13.04
C ASP A 488 14.20 -28.36 13.51
N PHE A 489 13.05 -28.87 13.08
CA PHE A 489 12.58 -30.21 13.36
C PHE A 489 12.34 -30.97 12.06
N ASP A 490 12.74 -32.24 12.03
CA ASP A 490 12.43 -33.17 10.95
C ASP A 490 12.22 -34.59 11.49
N LEU A 491 11.81 -35.50 10.61
CA LEU A 491 11.64 -36.92 10.93
C LEU A 491 12.57 -37.77 10.07
N ASP A 492 13.27 -38.70 10.72
CA ASP A 492 14.09 -39.71 10.03
C ASP A 492 13.74 -41.09 10.60
N GLU A 493 13.09 -41.91 9.77
CA GLU A 493 12.48 -43.19 10.18
C GLU A 493 11.55 -43.03 11.40
N GLU A 494 11.92 -43.62 12.55
CA GLU A 494 11.20 -43.53 13.83
C GLU A 494 11.81 -42.49 14.79
N MET A 495 12.66 -41.59 14.29
CA MET A 495 13.44 -40.66 15.09
C MET A 495 13.02 -39.21 14.87
N TYR A 496 12.95 -38.47 15.97
CA TYR A 496 12.79 -37.03 16.01
C TYR A 496 14.16 -36.37 15.77
N VAL A 497 14.29 -35.57 14.71
CA VAL A 497 15.56 -34.96 14.31
C VAL A 497 15.55 -33.47 14.66
N LEU A 498 16.56 -33.04 15.42
CA LEU A 498 16.73 -31.69 15.92
C LEU A 498 17.92 -31.03 15.21
N ILE A 499 17.63 -30.10 14.31
CA ILE A 499 18.61 -29.51 13.39
C ILE A 499 18.90 -28.06 13.82
N PRO A 500 20.14 -27.70 14.21
CA PRO A 500 20.45 -26.32 14.57
C PRO A 500 20.43 -25.40 13.34
N LYS A 501 19.75 -24.24 13.43
CA LYS A 501 19.73 -23.16 12.42
C LYS A 501 21.04 -22.35 12.46
N VAL A 502 22.15 -23.01 12.22
CA VAL A 502 23.48 -22.40 12.37
C VAL A 502 23.70 -21.31 11.34
N ASN A 503 24.00 -20.10 11.81
CA ASN A 503 24.59 -19.08 10.96
C ASN A 503 26.09 -19.38 10.80
N LEU A 504 26.48 -19.96 9.67
CA LEU A 504 27.88 -20.32 9.35
C LEU A 504 28.86 -19.14 9.35
N LYS A 505 28.40 -17.89 9.45
CA LYS A 505 29.26 -16.71 9.57
C LYS A 505 29.48 -16.29 11.03
N ASP A 506 28.67 -16.79 11.96
CA ASP A 506 28.66 -16.36 13.36
C ASP A 506 28.03 -17.42 14.27
N THR A 507 28.69 -18.58 14.38
CA THR A 507 28.14 -19.76 15.08
C THR A 507 28.02 -19.60 16.60
N GLN A 508 28.68 -18.61 17.19
CA GLN A 508 28.74 -18.40 18.65
C GLN A 508 27.71 -17.39 19.17
N LYS A 509 27.10 -16.59 18.28
CA LYS A 509 26.21 -15.49 18.69
C LYS A 509 24.78 -15.94 18.99
N LEU A 510 24.37 -17.10 18.47
CA LEU A 510 23.03 -17.64 18.64
C LEU A 510 23.05 -18.79 19.65
N LYS A 511 22.02 -18.83 20.49
CA LYS A 511 21.72 -19.98 21.35
C LYS A 511 20.90 -20.99 20.56
N TYR A 512 21.33 -22.24 20.55
CA TYR A 512 20.63 -23.36 19.92
C TYR A 512 20.07 -24.24 21.02
N LYS A 513 18.80 -24.04 21.38
CA LYS A 513 18.19 -24.65 22.56
C LYS A 513 16.92 -25.41 22.19
N VAL A 514 16.68 -26.52 22.86
CA VAL A 514 15.40 -27.23 22.87
C VAL A 514 15.06 -27.71 24.27
N ASP A 515 13.80 -27.55 24.67
CA ASP A 515 13.25 -28.09 25.91
C ASP A 515 12.47 -29.37 25.59
N ILE A 516 12.78 -30.48 26.26
CA ILE A 516 12.20 -31.80 25.99
C ILE A 516 11.56 -32.37 27.25
N LYS A 517 10.31 -32.82 27.15
CA LYS A 517 9.60 -33.62 28.16
C LYS A 517 8.76 -34.69 27.47
N ARG A 518 9.15 -35.95 27.65
CA ARG A 518 8.50 -37.11 27.02
C ARG A 518 7.60 -37.85 28.00
N GLU A 519 6.58 -38.52 27.50
CA GLU A 519 5.74 -39.41 28.32
C GLU A 519 6.43 -40.76 28.58
N GLU A 520 7.28 -41.21 27.65
CA GLU A 520 8.04 -42.46 27.72
C GLU A 520 9.55 -42.20 27.83
N ASP A 521 10.28 -43.22 28.30
CA ASP A 521 11.75 -43.19 28.30
C ASP A 521 12.25 -43.13 26.84
N GLY A 522 13.32 -42.36 26.61
CA GLY A 522 13.88 -42.14 25.28
C GLY A 522 15.40 -42.05 25.27
N LEU A 523 15.96 -41.91 24.08
CA LEU A 523 17.40 -41.75 23.88
C LEU A 523 17.69 -40.51 23.03
N LEU A 524 18.50 -39.59 23.54
CA LEU A 524 19.07 -38.47 22.80
C LEU A 524 20.49 -38.82 22.34
N PHE A 525 20.81 -38.69 21.07
CA PHE A 525 22.14 -39.02 20.55
C PHE A 525 22.52 -38.17 19.34
N SER A 526 23.79 -38.26 18.91
CA SER A 526 24.26 -37.70 17.64
C SER A 526 24.76 -38.83 16.73
N THR A 527 24.56 -38.71 15.41
CA THR A 527 25.14 -39.64 14.43
C THR A 527 26.60 -39.29 14.09
N TYR A 528 27.14 -38.19 14.63
CA TYR A 528 28.50 -37.75 14.36
C TYR A 528 29.52 -38.49 15.23
N THR A 529 30.34 -39.35 14.61
CA THR A 529 31.30 -40.22 15.32
C THR A 529 32.77 -39.91 15.02
N ASN A 530 33.07 -38.91 14.18
CA ASN A 530 34.44 -38.63 13.76
C ASN A 530 35.28 -38.01 14.89
N PRO A 531 36.32 -38.69 15.41
CA PRO A 531 37.11 -38.21 16.54
C PRO A 531 37.81 -36.87 16.29
N LYS A 532 38.05 -36.51 15.02
CA LYS A 532 38.66 -35.22 14.65
C LYS A 532 37.78 -34.02 15.00
N GLY A 533 36.48 -34.22 15.23
CA GLY A 533 35.54 -33.18 15.63
C GLY A 533 35.41 -32.98 17.14
N LYS A 534 36.15 -33.72 17.98
CA LYS A 534 36.12 -33.49 19.43
C LYS A 534 36.51 -32.05 19.77
N ASN A 535 35.84 -31.49 20.77
CA ASN A 535 35.94 -30.10 21.24
C ASN A 535 35.47 -29.03 20.24
N TYR A 536 34.76 -29.41 19.17
CA TYR A 536 34.13 -28.42 18.28
C TYR A 536 32.70 -28.10 18.69
N ILE A 537 31.95 -29.12 19.10
CA ILE A 537 30.56 -28.99 19.51
C ILE A 537 30.38 -29.78 20.82
N SER A 538 29.76 -29.15 21.81
CA SER A 538 29.28 -29.84 23.00
C SER A 538 27.79 -29.61 23.17
N VAL A 539 27.13 -30.58 23.77
CA VAL A 539 25.72 -30.50 24.13
C VAL A 539 25.63 -30.41 25.64
N LYS A 540 25.07 -29.30 26.13
CA LYS A 540 24.73 -29.12 27.52
C LYS A 540 23.32 -29.66 27.74
N ILE A 541 23.16 -30.59 28.67
CA ILE A 541 21.87 -31.20 29.03
C ILE A 541 21.62 -30.89 30.51
N SER A 542 20.55 -30.16 30.80
CA SER A 542 20.17 -29.77 32.16
C SER A 542 18.84 -30.44 32.56
N GLU A 543 18.79 -31.04 33.74
CA GLU A 543 17.60 -31.63 34.37
C GLU A 543 17.46 -31.07 35.79
N GLY A 544 16.57 -30.09 35.99
CA GLY A 544 16.46 -29.38 37.27
C GLY A 544 17.77 -28.66 37.64
N ASN A 545 18.39 -29.04 38.76
CA ASN A 545 19.67 -28.47 39.21
C ASN A 545 20.91 -29.25 38.72
N GLN A 546 20.71 -30.34 37.97
CA GLN A 546 21.81 -31.15 37.44
C GLN A 546 22.12 -30.73 36.02
N GLU A 547 23.38 -30.50 35.72
CA GLU A 547 23.86 -30.15 34.38
C GLU A 547 24.97 -31.10 33.95
N GLN A 548 24.92 -31.55 32.72
CA GLN A 548 25.96 -32.36 32.09
C GLN A 548 26.39 -31.74 30.77
N LEU A 549 27.69 -31.65 30.54
CA LEU A 549 28.26 -31.17 29.27
C LEU A 549 28.92 -32.34 28.56
N ILE A 550 28.41 -32.72 27.39
CA ILE A 550 28.84 -33.90 26.65
C ILE A 550 29.38 -33.46 25.29
N ASP A 551 30.54 -33.97 24.90
CA ASP A 551 31.06 -33.74 23.53
C ASP A 551 30.12 -34.41 22.51
N ILE A 552 29.86 -33.76 21.37
CA ILE A 552 28.95 -34.30 20.36
C ILE A 552 29.35 -35.70 19.88
N VAL A 553 30.66 -36.00 19.84
CA VAL A 553 31.18 -37.31 19.45
C VAL A 553 30.85 -38.36 20.51
N ASP A 554 30.94 -37.99 21.79
CA ASP A 554 30.66 -38.90 22.90
C ASP A 554 29.15 -39.10 23.10
N LEU A 555 28.33 -38.12 22.72
CA LEU A 555 26.87 -38.21 22.67
C LEU A 555 26.37 -39.23 21.64
N SER A 556 27.21 -39.71 20.71
CA SER A 556 26.86 -40.82 19.81
C SER A 556 26.59 -42.15 20.52
N ASN A 557 27.05 -42.30 21.77
CA ASN A 557 26.71 -43.45 22.63
C ASN A 557 25.30 -43.35 23.23
N GLY A 558 24.64 -42.19 23.08
CA GLY A 558 23.32 -41.91 23.57
C GLY A 558 23.25 -41.46 25.03
N TYR A 559 22.27 -40.61 25.30
CA TYR A 559 21.91 -40.06 26.59
C TYR A 559 20.47 -40.45 26.91
N LYS A 560 20.26 -41.11 28.04
CA LYS A 560 18.93 -41.59 28.42
C LYS A 560 18.05 -40.42 28.88
N LEU A 561 16.93 -40.21 28.21
CA LEU A 561 15.86 -39.31 28.64
C LEU A 561 14.84 -40.12 29.44
N LEU A 562 14.53 -39.72 30.66
CA LEU A 562 13.53 -40.40 31.49
C LEU A 562 12.14 -39.79 31.26
N SER A 563 11.13 -40.65 31.29
CA SER A 563 9.73 -40.27 31.20
C SER A 563 9.34 -39.18 32.22
N ASN A 564 8.51 -38.25 31.78
CA ASN A 564 7.93 -37.12 32.50
C ASN A 564 8.92 -36.12 33.11
N LYS A 565 10.21 -36.19 32.74
CA LYS A 565 11.22 -35.23 33.17
C LYS A 565 11.46 -34.17 32.10
N LEU A 566 11.69 -32.93 32.56
CA LEU A 566 12.04 -31.81 31.70
C LEU A 566 13.56 -31.74 31.55
N TYR A 567 14.01 -31.77 30.30
CA TYR A 567 15.40 -31.61 29.89
C TYR A 567 15.56 -30.32 29.10
N GLU A 568 16.49 -29.47 29.49
CA GLU A 568 16.92 -28.33 28.68
C GLU A 568 18.21 -28.70 27.95
N ILE A 569 18.19 -28.69 26.63
CA ILE A 569 19.31 -29.13 25.79
C ILE A 569 19.81 -27.93 24.99
N GLU A 570 21.10 -27.59 25.16
CA GLU A 570 21.76 -26.49 24.45
C GLU A 570 22.98 -27.00 23.66
N ILE A 571 23.02 -26.70 22.36
CA ILE A 571 24.16 -27.03 21.49
C ILE A 571 25.12 -25.84 21.48
N ILE A 572 26.38 -26.07 21.84
CA ILE A 572 27.43 -25.05 21.96
C ILE A 572 28.50 -25.31 20.90
N TYR A 573 28.71 -24.34 20.01
CA TYR A 573 29.79 -24.35 19.02
C TYR A 573 31.01 -23.61 19.56
N HIS A 574 32.10 -24.32 19.84
CA HIS A 574 33.31 -23.75 20.45
C HIS A 574 34.18 -22.97 19.46
N LYS A 575 33.98 -23.16 18.15
CA LYS A 575 34.77 -22.52 17.10
C LYS A 575 33.85 -21.98 15.99
N PRO A 576 34.19 -20.84 15.36
CA PRO A 576 33.55 -20.40 14.12
C PRO A 576 33.69 -21.49 13.05
N THR A 577 32.57 -21.94 12.48
CA THR A 577 32.58 -22.96 11.43
C THR A 577 32.04 -22.41 10.12
N THR A 578 32.72 -22.68 9.01
CA THR A 578 32.39 -22.11 7.69
C THR A 578 31.79 -23.12 6.71
N THR A 579 31.68 -24.39 7.09
CA THR A 579 31.19 -25.47 6.22
C THR A 579 29.88 -26.06 6.73
N SER A 580 28.95 -26.33 5.80
CA SER A 580 27.64 -26.92 6.09
C SER A 580 27.71 -28.31 6.75
N SER A 581 28.85 -29.00 6.68
CA SER A 581 29.11 -30.25 7.39
C SER A 581 28.96 -30.12 8.91
N TRP A 582 29.20 -28.94 9.47
CA TRP A 582 29.08 -28.71 10.92
C TRP A 582 27.63 -28.54 11.39
N ILE A 583 26.72 -28.15 10.50
CA ILE A 583 25.28 -28.21 10.78
C ILE A 583 24.87 -29.65 11.01
N LYS A 584 25.26 -30.55 10.08
CA LYS A 584 25.00 -32.00 10.20
C LYS A 584 25.64 -32.60 11.44
N ALA A 585 26.84 -32.14 11.81
CA ALA A 585 27.52 -32.63 13.01
C ALA A 585 26.78 -32.24 14.29
N GLY A 586 26.20 -31.04 14.35
CA GLY A 586 25.42 -30.58 15.49
C GLY A 586 23.97 -31.07 15.54
N THR A 587 23.50 -31.83 14.54
CA THR A 587 22.16 -32.43 14.53
C THR A 587 22.05 -33.50 15.63
N LEU A 588 20.98 -33.43 16.40
CA LEU A 588 20.64 -34.42 17.43
C LEU A 588 19.46 -35.27 16.98
N TYR A 589 19.43 -36.51 17.46
CA TYR A 589 18.38 -37.48 17.17
C TYR A 589 17.79 -37.92 18.50
N MET A 590 16.48 -38.07 18.51
CA MET A 590 15.74 -38.54 19.67
C MET A 590 14.87 -39.71 19.24
N LYS A 591 15.04 -40.84 19.93
CA LYS A 591 14.24 -42.06 19.73
C LYS A 591 13.42 -42.34 20.96
#